data_AF-A0A3D1CKB1-F1
#
_entry.id   AF-A0A3D1CKB1-F1
#
_cell.length_a   1.000
_cell.length_b   1.000
_cell.length_c   1.000
_cell.angle_alpha   90.00
_cell.angle_beta   90.00
_cell.angle_gamma   90.00
#
_symmetry.space_group_name_H-M   'P 1'
#
loop_
_entity.id
_entity.type
_entity.pdbx_description
1 polymer ?
#
loop_
_entity_poly.entity_id
_entity_poly.type
_entity_poly.pdbx_seq_one_letter_code
_entity_poly.pdbx_strand_id
1 'polypeptide(L)' 'VRGRRIGMIFQEPMTSLNPVLTIGEQLDEVLRIHRPALNAKARRERILTALGEVLISDPANRILEYPHRLSGGQRQRV' A
#
# COMPACT_ATOMS: atom_id res chain seq x y z
N VAL A 1 -12.44 3.38 -21.35
CA VAL A 1 -11.36 2.56 -20.76
C VAL A 1 -11.88 1.92 -19.46
N ARG A 2 -11.77 0.60 -19.25
CA ARG A 2 -12.29 -0.07 -18.02
C ARG A 2 -11.39 0.22 -16.81
N GLY A 3 -11.98 0.30 -15.61
CA GLY A 3 -11.34 0.78 -14.37
C GLY A 3 -10.03 0.11 -13.94
N ARG A 4 -9.71 -1.11 -14.40
CA ARG A 4 -8.39 -1.75 -14.14
C ARG A 4 -7.19 -1.03 -14.79
N ARG A 5 -7.43 -0.09 -15.71
CA ARG A 5 -6.40 0.69 -16.40
C ARG A 5 -6.32 2.16 -15.95
N ILE A 6 -7.12 2.57 -14.97
CA ILE A 6 -7.17 3.95 -14.46
C ILE A 6 -7.06 3.89 -12.94
N GLY A 7 -5.98 4.45 -12.38
CA GLY A 7 -5.86 4.73 -10.95
C GLY A 7 -6.06 6.21 -10.70
N MET A 8 -6.80 6.58 -9.67
CA MET A 8 -6.98 7.97 -9.24
C MET A 8 -6.06 8.24 -8.05
N ILE A 9 -5.29 9.32 -8.11
CA ILE A 9 -4.49 9.84 -6.99
C ILE A 9 -5.18 11.13 -6.54
N PHE A 10 -5.74 11.15 -5.33
CA PHE A 10 -6.37 12.34 -4.78
C PHE A 10 -5.31 13.38 -4.40
N GLN A 11 -5.63 14.67 -4.55
CA GLN A 11 -4.69 15.77 -4.26
C GLN A 11 -4.32 15.90 -2.78
N GLU A 12 -5.05 15.23 -1.89
CA GLU A 12 -4.71 15.03 -0.47
C GLU A 12 -4.42 13.53 -0.20
N PRO A 13 -3.24 12.99 -0.57
CA PRO A 13 -2.93 11.58 -0.34
C PRO A 13 -2.92 11.19 1.14
N MET A 14 -2.80 12.19 2.03
CA MET A 14 -2.65 12.02 3.47
C MET A 14 -3.90 11.44 4.17
N THR A 15 -5.07 11.48 3.53
CA THR A 15 -6.33 10.91 4.06
C THR A 15 -6.65 9.53 3.47
N SER A 16 -5.81 9.01 2.57
CA SER A 16 -6.09 7.77 1.84
C SER A 16 -5.83 6.49 2.66
N LEU A 17 -5.04 6.59 3.73
CA LEU A 17 -4.75 5.48 4.63
C LEU A 17 -5.70 5.49 5.83
N ASN A 18 -6.36 4.36 6.06
CA ASN A 18 -7.16 4.09 7.25
C ASN A 18 -6.26 4.03 8.49
N PRO A 19 -6.47 4.89 9.51
CA PRO A 19 -5.57 4.99 10.66
C PRO A 19 -5.63 3.79 11.61
N VAL A 20 -6.68 2.96 11.53
CA VAL A 20 -6.86 1.80 12.43
C VAL A 20 -6.36 0.48 11.84
N LEU A 21 -5.89 0.50 10.59
CA LEU A 21 -5.30 -0.65 9.92
C LEU A 21 -3.81 -0.42 9.71
N THR A 22 -3.03 -1.50 9.74
CA THR A 22 -1.61 -1.44 9.36
C THR A 22 -1.46 -1.14 7.86
N ILE A 23 -0.28 -0.68 7.45
CA ILE A 23 0.03 -0.45 6.03
C ILE A 23 -0.16 -1.74 5.21
N GLY A 24 0.32 -2.87 5.73
CA GLY A 24 0.24 -4.16 5.04
C GLY A 24 -1.18 -4.64 4.82
N GLU A 25 -2.06 -4.51 5.81
CA GLU A 25 -3.46 -4.97 5.73
C GLU A 25 -4.22 -4.25 4.62
N GLN A 26 -4.05 -2.93 4.53
CA GLN A 26 -4.74 -2.10 3.55
C GLN A 26 -4.24 -2.38 2.14
N LEU A 27 -2.92 -2.52 1.97
CA LEU A 27 -2.33 -2.87 0.68
C LEU A 27 -2.71 -4.29 0.25
N ASP A 28 -2.80 -5.25 1.18
CA ASP A 28 -3.29 -6.61 0.87
C ASP A 28 -4.75 -6.61 0.46
N GLU A 29 -5.60 -5.81 1.11
CA GLU A 29 -7.01 -5.68 0.76
C GLU A 29 -7.18 -5.18 -0.69
N VAL A 30 -6.45 -4.14 -1.07
CA VAL A 30 -6.43 -3.61 -2.44
C VAL A 30 -6.02 -4.71 -3.44
N LEU A 31 -4.96 -5.46 -3.13
CA LEU A 31 -4.52 -6.56 -4.00
C LEU A 31 -5.51 -7.72 -4.04
N ARG A 32 -6.20 -8.04 -2.94
CA ARG A 32 -7.22 -9.08 -2.91
C ARG A 32 -8.39 -8.73 -3.82
N ILE A 33 -8.82 -7.47 -3.83
CA ILE A 33 -9.92 -6.97 -4.67
C ILE A 33 -9.51 -6.91 -6.15
N HIS A 34 -8.34 -6.33 -6.44
CA HIS A 34 -7.94 -6.05 -7.83
C HIS A 34 -7.11 -7.17 -8.48
N ARG A 35 -6.51 -8.07 -7.69
CA ARG A 35 -5.64 -9.17 -8.16
C ARG A 35 -6.01 -10.50 -7.45
N PRO A 36 -7.26 -10.98 -7.55
CA PRO A 36 -7.74 -12.16 -6.81
C PRO A 36 -7.01 -13.46 -7.17
N ALA A 37 -6.33 -13.52 -8.32
CA ALA A 37 -5.52 -14.67 -8.72
C ALA A 37 -4.21 -14.81 -7.91
N LEU A 38 -3.79 -13.77 -7.19
CA LEU A 38 -2.58 -13.83 -6.36
C LEU A 38 -2.89 -14.48 -5.01
N ASN A 39 -2.13 -15.53 -4.67
CA ASN A 39 -2.14 -16.10 -3.33
C ASN A 39 -1.52 -15.14 -2.30
N ALA A 40 -1.69 -15.43 -1.01
CA ALA A 40 -1.23 -14.56 0.08
C ALA A 40 0.28 -14.25 0.02
N LYS A 41 1.11 -15.26 -0.31
CA LYS A 41 2.56 -15.09 -0.43
C LYS A 41 2.92 -14.11 -1.56
N ALA A 42 2.32 -14.30 -2.74
CA ALA A 42 2.57 -13.45 -3.90
C ALA A 42 2.08 -12.01 -3.68
N ARG A 43 0.96 -11.82 -2.95
CA ARG A 43 0.52 -10.46 -2.57
C ARG A 43 1.50 -9.80 -1.63
N ARG A 44 1.96 -10.50 -0.59
CA ARG A 44 2.98 -10.00 0.34
C ARG A 44 4.26 -9.59 -0.38
N GLU A 45 4.80 -10.45 -1.25
CA GLU A 45 5.98 -10.14 -2.05
C GLU A 45 5.77 -8.89 -2.91
N ARG A 46 4.62 -8.79 -3.59
CA ARG A 46 4.29 -7.62 -4.41
C ARG A 46 4.21 -6.33 -3.60
N ILE A 47 3.66 -6.36 -2.39
CA ILE A 47 3.60 -5.22 -1.48
C ILE A 47 5.02 -4.78 -1.11
N LEU A 48 5.88 -5.72 -0.71
CA LEU A 48 7.26 -5.41 -0.33
C LEU A 48 8.04 -4.80 -1.50
N THR A 49 7.88 -5.34 -2.71
CA THR A 49 8.48 -4.77 -3.92
C THR A 49 7.98 -3.35 -4.17
N ALA A 50 6.67 -3.11 -4.12
CA ALA A 50 6.08 -1.79 -4.37
C ALA A 50 6.57 -0.74 -3.36
N LEU A 51 6.65 -1.09 -2.08
CA LEU A 51 7.20 -0.22 -1.05
C LEU A 51 8.70 0.09 -1.29
N GLY A 52 9.46 -0.89 -1.78
CA GLY A 52 10.84 -0.68 -2.21
C GLY A 52 10.95 0.29 -3.40
N GLU A 53 10.10 0.15 -4.42
CA GLU A 53 10.06 1.01 -5.62
C GLU A 53 9.82 2.48 -5.25
N VAL A 54 9.06 2.76 -4.19
CA VAL A 54 8.77 4.11 -3.70
C VAL A 54 9.70 4.56 -2.56
N LEU A 55 10.85 3.89 -2.40
CA LEU A 55 11.91 4.24 -1.43
C LEU A 55 11.42 4.29 0.02
N ILE A 56 10.59 3.32 0.42
CA ILE A 56 10.29 3.06 1.82
C ILE A 56 11.37 2.15 2.39
N SER A 57 12.15 2.68 3.33
CA SER A 57 13.16 1.90 4.03
C SER A 57 12.53 0.79 4.86
N ASP A 58 13.16 -0.38 4.84
CA ASP A 58 12.73 -1.55 5.59
C ASP A 58 11.24 -1.93 5.40
N PRO A 59 10.80 -2.24 4.15
CA PRO A 59 9.41 -2.56 3.85
C PRO A 59 8.82 -3.67 4.71
N ALA A 60 9.63 -4.66 5.09
CA ALA A 60 9.19 -5.82 5.87
C ALA A 60 8.68 -5.44 7.26
N ASN A 61 9.30 -4.45 7.91
CA ASN A 61 8.81 -3.90 9.16
C ASN A 61 7.73 -2.84 8.93
N ARG A 62 7.85 -2.01 7.89
CA ARG A 62 6.88 -0.94 7.60
C ARG A 62 5.47 -1.44 7.35
N ILE A 63 5.29 -2.61 6.75
CA ILE A 63 3.95 -3.19 6.56
C ILE A 63 3.25 -3.54 7.87
N LEU A 64 3.98 -3.71 8.97
CA LEU A 64 3.42 -4.01 10.30
C LEU A 64 3.05 -2.74 11.07
N GLU A 65 3.46 -1.58 10.57
CA GLU A 65 3.21 -0.30 11.23
C GLU A 65 1.88 0.31 10.80
N TYR A 66 1.38 1.23 11.63
CA TYR A 66 0.22 2.06 11.33
C TYR A 66 0.62 3.34 10.60
N PRO A 67 -0.29 3.99 9.84
CA PRO A 67 0.01 5.20 9.06
C PRO A 67 0.62 6.36 9.86
N HIS A 68 0.32 6.47 11.15
CA HIS A 68 0.88 7.52 12.01
C HIS A 68 2.40 7.35 12.27
N ARG A 69 2.97 6.19 11.99
CA ARG A 69 4.42 5.91 12.11
C ARG A 69 5.23 6.29 10.87
N LEU A 70 4.55 6.59 9.76
CA LEU A 70 5.18 7.12 8.56
C LEU A 70 5.35 8.64 8.66
N SER A 71 6.45 9.16 8.12
CA SER A 71 6.61 10.60 7.92
C SER A 71 5.61 11.12 6.88
N GLY A 72 5.39 12.43 6.84
CA GLY A 72 4.48 13.02 5.84
C GLY A 72 4.89 12.69 4.40
N GLY A 73 6.18 12.77 4.07
CA GLY A 73 6.69 12.39 2.75
C GLY A 73 6.66 10.88 2.47
N GLN A 74 6.62 10.03 3.50
CA GLN A 74 6.38 8.58 3.32
C GLN A 74 4.91 8.30 3.03
N ARG A 75 3.98 8.95 3.75
CA ARG A 75 2.53 8.82 3.51
C ARG A 75 2.09 9.29 2.12
N GLN A 76 2.83 10.20 1.48
CA GLN A 76 2.55 10.60 0.10
C GLN A 76 2.93 9.54 -0.94
N ARG A 77 3.74 8.54 -0.56
CA ARG A 77 4.32 7.54 -1.46
C ARG A 77 3.72 6.14 -1.29
N VAL A 78 2.97 5.92 -0.20
CA VAL A 78 2.31 4.66 0.15
C VAL A 78 0.83 4.75 -0.20
#